data_AF-A0A819F3H9-F1
#
_entry.id   AF-A0A819F3H9-F1
#
_cell.length_a   1.000
_cell.length_b   1.000
_cell.length_c   1.000
_cell.angle_alpha   90.00
_cell.angle_beta   90.00
_cell.angle_gamma   90.00
#
_symmetry.space_group_name_H-M   'P 1'
#
loop_
_entity.id
_entity.type
_entity.pdbx_description
1 polymer ?
#
loop_
_entity_poly.entity_id
_entity_poly.type
_entity_poly.pdbx_seq_one_letter_code
_entity_poly.pdbx_strand_id
1 'polypeptide(L)' 'MHSLCILIIFVTLLLSTRIDALRHRFVRQTGNNQCPNLNNNACLFVNCENGGECIEDPTTIDCFKCQCIPGYTG' A
#
# COMPACT_ATOMS: atom_id res chain seq x y z
N MET A 1 9.51 20.86 -43.02
CA MET A 1 9.81 20.94 -41.57
C MET A 1 8.63 20.50 -40.70
N HIS A 2 7.37 20.81 -41.06
CA HIS A 2 6.18 20.36 -40.33
C HIS A 2 5.90 18.85 -40.43
N SER A 3 6.12 18.24 -41.60
CA SER A 3 5.82 16.81 -41.83
C SER A 3 6.71 15.85 -41.00
N LEU A 4 8.01 16.17 -40.85
CA LEU A 4 8.90 15.42 -39.95
C LEU A 4 8.49 15.56 -38.48
N CYS A 5 8.00 16.74 -38.07
CA CYS A 5 7.57 16.99 -36.70
C CYS A 5 6.35 16.12 -36.32
N ILE A 6 5.38 16.01 -37.24
CA ILE A 6 4.20 15.16 -37.07
C ILE A 6 4.61 13.69 -36.99
N LEU A 7 5.55 13.24 -37.84
CA LEU A 7 6.05 11.86 -37.81
C LEU A 7 6.78 11.54 -36.50
N ILE A 8 7.59 12.47 -35.98
CA ILE A 8 8.27 12.31 -34.69
C ILE A 8 7.27 12.19 -33.54
N ILE A 9 6.24 13.06 -33.50
CA ILE A 9 5.19 13.01 -32.48
C ILE A 9 4.41 11.68 -32.56
N PHE A 10 4.12 11.20 -33.77
CA PHE A 10 3.43 9.93 -33.95
C PHE A 10 4.29 8.74 -33.48
N VAL A 11 5.58 8.76 -33.79
CA VAL A 11 6.54 7.74 -33.35
C VAL A 11 6.72 7.76 -31.82
N THR A 12 6.84 8.94 -31.19
CA THR A 12 6.99 9.04 -29.73
C THR A 12 5.73 8.61 -28.98
N LEU A 13 4.52 8.93 -29.48
CA LEU A 13 3.26 8.46 -28.90
C LEU A 13 3.09 6.94 -29.07
N LEU A 14 3.45 6.39 -30.22
CA LEU A 14 3.42 4.94 -30.46
C LEU A 14 4.45 4.18 -29.60
N LEU A 15 5.61 4.78 -29.31
CA LEU A 15 6.58 4.22 -28.36
C LEU A 15 6.12 4.37 -26.90
N SER A 16 5.49 5.49 -26.55
CA SER A 16 5.02 5.76 -25.17
C SER A 16 3.90 4.82 -24.76
N THR A 17 2.91 4.59 -25.65
CA THR A 17 1.78 3.67 -25.42
C THR A 17 2.21 2.21 -25.14
N ARG A 18 3.39 1.79 -25.63
CA ARG A 18 3.97 0.46 -25.34
C ARG A 18 4.67 0.40 -23.96
N ILE A 19 5.16 1.52 -23.45
CA ILE A 19 5.81 1.63 -22.14
C ILE A 19 4.78 1.83 -21.02
N ASP A 20 3.66 2.50 -21.29
CA ASP A 20 2.56 2.70 -20.34
C ASP A 20 1.86 1.39 -19.93
N ALA A 21 1.89 0.36 -20.80
CA ALA A 21 1.41 -0.99 -20.49
C ALA A 21 2.25 -1.72 -19.42
N LEU A 22 3.48 -1.25 -19.15
CA LEU A 22 4.37 -1.76 -18.11
C LEU A 22 4.39 -0.85 -16.87
N ARG A 23 4.02 0.43 -16.98
CA ARG A 23 3.96 1.37 -15.85
C ARG A 23 2.68 1.27 -15.00
N HIS A 24 1.67 0.53 -15.46
CA HIS A 24 0.48 0.21 -14.64
C HIS A 24 0.45 -1.24 -14.10
N ARG A 25 1.45 -2.07 -14.40
CA ARG A 25 1.61 -3.42 -13.81
C ARG A 25 2.56 -3.47 -12.62
N PHE A 26 2.81 -2.33 -11.96
CA PHE A 26 3.48 -2.28 -10.67
C PHE A 26 2.60 -1.64 -9.57
N VAL A 27 1.28 -1.78 -9.68
CA VAL A 27 0.41 -1.83 -8.48
C VAL A 27 -0.35 -3.14 -8.52
N ARG A 28 0.41 -4.23 -8.50
CA ARG A 28 0.04 -5.38 -7.70
C ARG A 28 1.11 -5.54 -6.63
N GLN A 29 1.19 -4.53 -5.75
CA GLN A 29 1.14 -4.92 -4.35
C GLN A 29 -0.19 -5.66 -4.25
N THR A 30 -0.08 -6.98 -4.32
CA THR A 30 -0.89 -7.91 -3.55
C THR A 30 -1.85 -7.19 -2.59
N GLY A 31 -3.08 -7.68 -2.48
CA GLY A 31 -3.80 -7.57 -1.21
C GLY A 31 -2.99 -8.31 -0.15
N ASN A 32 -1.86 -7.75 0.24
CA ASN A 32 -1.02 -8.14 1.33
C ASN A 32 -1.00 -6.91 2.24
N ASN A 33 -2.06 -6.84 3.03
CA ASN A 33 -2.06 -6.59 4.45
C ASN A 33 -0.88 -7.30 5.19
N GLN A 34 0.34 -7.12 4.69
CA GLN A 34 1.52 -7.81 5.13
C GLN A 34 2.07 -7.01 6.30
N CYS A 35 1.78 -7.53 7.48
CA CYS A 35 2.55 -7.27 8.69
C CYS A 35 4.03 -7.25 8.33
N PRO A 36 4.72 -6.11 8.50
CA PRO A 36 6.15 -6.09 8.33
C PRO A 36 6.73 -6.94 9.46
N ASN A 37 6.96 -8.21 9.14
CA ASN A 37 7.50 -9.26 10.01
C ASN A 37 6.42 -10.06 10.80
N LEU A 38 6.35 -11.38 10.53
CA LEU A 38 5.42 -12.34 11.13
C LEU A 38 6.07 -13.12 12.30
N ASN A 39 7.28 -12.74 12.71
CA ASN A 39 8.08 -13.47 13.70
C ASN A 39 8.05 -12.81 15.08
N ASN A 40 7.29 -11.73 15.21
CA ASN A 40 7.13 -10.89 16.37
C ASN A 40 5.63 -10.73 16.62
N ASN A 41 5.16 -11.17 17.78
CA ASN A 41 3.80 -10.87 18.26
C ASN A 41 3.61 -9.35 18.18
N ALA A 42 2.63 -8.91 17.39
CA ALA A 42 2.42 -7.48 17.12
C ALA A 42 2.05 -6.72 18.41
N CYS A 43 1.55 -7.42 19.42
CA CYS A 43 1.23 -6.89 20.74
C CYS A 43 2.39 -6.95 21.75
N LEU A 44 3.56 -7.50 21.41
CA LEU A 44 4.66 -7.72 22.37
C LEU A 44 5.19 -6.43 23.00
N PHE A 45 5.14 -5.31 22.28
CA PHE A 45 5.62 -4.00 22.72
C PHE A 45 4.54 -2.90 22.56
N VAL A 46 3.29 -3.30 22.42
CA VAL A 46 2.17 -2.37 22.26
C VAL A 46 1.45 -2.23 23.59
N ASN A 47 1.43 -1.00 24.10
CA ASN A 47 0.62 -0.61 25.24
C ASN A 47 -0.56 0.21 24.73
N CYS A 48 -1.75 -0.39 24.72
CA CYS A 48 -2.98 0.33 24.46
C CYS A 48 -3.32 1.21 25.68
N GLU A 49 -3.58 2.49 25.42
CA GLU A 49 -3.91 3.48 26.45
C GLU A 49 -5.20 3.11 27.21
N ASN A 50 -5.34 3.62 28.43
CA ASN A 50 -6.55 3.47 29.26
C ASN A 50 -6.97 2.00 29.53
N GLY A 51 -6.02 1.06 29.45
CA GLY A 51 -6.30 -0.36 29.66
C GLY A 51 -7.03 -1.02 28.49
N GLY A 52 -6.91 -0.46 27.27
CA GLY A 52 -7.37 -1.13 26.06
C GLY A 52 -6.64 -2.47 25.85
N GLU A 53 -7.29 -3.39 25.14
CA GLU A 53 -6.73 -4.70 24.82
C GLU A 53 -6.05 -4.66 23.45
N CYS A 54 -4.79 -5.10 23.37
CA CYS A 54 -4.12 -5.27 22.08
C CYS A 54 -4.56 -6.58 21.43
N ILE A 55 -4.99 -6.51 20.18
CA ILE A 55 -5.43 -7.65 19.38
C ILE A 55 -4.60 -7.68 18.11
N GLU A 56 -3.95 -8.80 17.82
CA GLU A 56 -3.27 -8.99 16.54
C GLU A 56 -4.29 -8.92 15.40
N ASP A 57 -4.07 -7.99 14.46
CA ASP A 57 -4.98 -7.73 13.35
C ASP A 57 -4.20 -7.63 12.04
N PRO A 58 -4.05 -8.74 11.30
CA PRO A 58 -3.25 -8.78 10.10
C PRO A 58 -3.89 -7.98 8.96
N THR A 59 -5.05 -7.34 9.14
CA THR A 59 -5.65 -6.46 8.14
C THR A 59 -5.13 -5.02 8.21
N THR A 60 -4.46 -4.67 9.31
CA THR A 60 -3.87 -3.35 9.54
C THR A 60 -2.41 -3.31 9.06
N ILE A 61 -1.85 -2.11 8.88
CA ILE A 61 -0.45 -1.92 8.47
C ILE A 61 0.51 -2.33 9.59
N ASP A 62 0.14 -2.05 10.84
CA ASP A 62 0.95 -2.32 12.04
C ASP A 62 0.71 -3.72 12.63
N CYS A 63 -0.28 -4.43 12.10
CA CYS A 63 -0.67 -5.77 12.48
C CYS A 63 -1.20 -5.98 13.88
N PHE A 64 -1.71 -4.91 14.46
CA PHE A 64 -2.52 -4.95 15.66
C PHE A 64 -3.62 -3.90 15.59
N LYS A 65 -4.60 -4.04 16.47
CA LYS A 65 -5.52 -2.96 16.84
C LYS A 65 -5.68 -2.93 18.35
N CYS A 66 -5.99 -1.75 18.87
CA CYS A 66 -6.38 -1.59 20.26
C CYS A 66 -7.90 -1.64 20.37
N GLN A 67 -8.43 -2.66 21.04
CA GLN A 67 -9.83 -2.68 21.46
C GLN A 67 -9.99 -1.80 22.69
N CYS A 68 -10.61 -0.64 22.49
CA CYS A 68 -10.90 0.31 23.56
C CYS A 68 -11.99 -0.23 24.50
N ILE A 69 -11.85 0.07 25.79
CA ILE A 69 -12.91 -0.13 26.78
C ILE A 69 -14.08 0.85 26.55
N PRO A 70 -15.29 0.57 27.05
CA PRO A 70 -16.44 1.47 26.89
C PRO A 70 -16.15 2.89 27.40
N GLY A 71 -16.50 3.89 26.59
CA GLY A 71 -16.26 5.31 26.90
C GLY A 71 -14.95 5.89 26.36
N TYR A 72 -14.10 5.06 25.74
CA TYR A 72 -12.85 5.48 25.09
C TYR A 72 -12.88 5.16 23.59
N THR A 73 -12.21 5.99 22.79
CA THR A 73 -12.14 5.86 21.32
C THR A 73 -10.74 6.22 20.81
N GLY A 74 -10.34 5.66 19.67
CA GLY A 74 -9.07 5.92 18.99
C GLY A 74 -8.97 5.12 17.70
#